data_AF-A0A7S2CRC4-F1
#
_entry.id   AF-A0A7S2CRC4-F1
#
_cell.length_a   1.000
_cell.length_b   1.000
_cell.length_c   1.000
_cell.angle_alpha   90.00
_cell.angle_beta   90.00
_cell.angle_gamma   90.00
#
_symmetry.space_group_name_H-M   'P 1'
#
loop_
_entity.id
_entity.type
_entity.pdbx_description
1 polymer ?
#
loop_
_entity_poly.entity_id
_entity_poly.type
_entity_poly.pdbx_seq_one_letter_code
_entity_poly.pdbx_strand_id
1 'polypeptide(L)'
;LDAVPAKHSLAPMPDEAPSSMETKRYEQVLEHIYNASYELVVPAVADVARMEKQWSEAELVKRLSRYIYKALTWTELNKLSWMEACSQFVENFLGGGFATACRDRSWFPKIDLIPVLQRLMVDLISGCGWRPMPTSDEVFDAVFRSYRKTLNAVCRESVMWNTTCALFTDYKVQSKVFSALTRVFQQLSEDPPAARPLGDLQHLEVFVRQWIEETLTRSWRGLENPESILTEERVTKLFQGLVEPTGSGDTSPCLPDFCEEHSCLPPRDWCFVGETVRKCFVGWEEAEAQAAAWRKMKGGRGRRGGSSSWSSTVVVGRPANPSPEPEQEQGHAAVPPSSSRRGHRYGDGATASRRRSRSDRRERHSRRGGSRDKGGRRSSSSPSRRRGRSRRRRRSRSESSDSSSSRSRSRRKAARPEAAREELWAGGRAGTSKAAVSAATWLLEQLERGKGPPSAK
;
A
#
# COMPACT_ATOMS: atom_id res chain seq x y z
N LEU A 1 -28.43 2.49 -43.67
CA LEU A 1 -28.51 3.89 -43.19
C LEU A 1 -29.33 3.85 -41.93
N ASP A 2 -28.73 3.39 -40.83
CA ASP A 2 -29.41 3.23 -39.56
C ASP A 2 -29.13 4.43 -38.67
N ALA A 3 -30.20 5.17 -38.36
CA ALA A 3 -30.17 6.38 -37.57
C ALA A 3 -29.88 6.06 -36.10
N VAL A 4 -28.75 6.55 -35.60
CA VAL A 4 -28.41 6.55 -34.17
C VAL A 4 -29.36 7.50 -33.44
N PRO A 5 -30.18 7.05 -32.47
CA PRO A 5 -31.10 7.93 -31.76
C PRO A 5 -30.33 8.95 -30.93
N ALA A 6 -30.78 10.21 -31.00
CA ALA A 6 -30.20 11.34 -30.30
C ALA A 6 -30.20 11.08 -28.78
N LYS A 7 -29.03 11.21 -28.15
CA LYS A 7 -28.89 11.17 -26.70
C LYS A 7 -29.70 12.30 -26.09
N HIS A 8 -30.86 11.98 -25.50
CA HIS A 8 -31.57 12.86 -24.60
C HIS A 8 -30.67 13.14 -23.39
N SER A 9 -30.15 14.37 -23.32
CA SER A 9 -29.44 14.89 -22.17
C SER A 9 -30.43 15.04 -21.01
N LEU A 10 -30.55 14.00 -20.18
CA LEU A 10 -31.27 14.08 -18.91
C LEU A 10 -30.61 15.17 -18.06
N ALA A 11 -31.40 16.17 -17.67
CA ALA A 11 -30.95 17.21 -16.75
C ALA A 11 -30.47 16.57 -15.44
N PRO A 12 -29.38 17.07 -14.82
CA PRO A 12 -28.95 16.60 -13.52
C PRO A 12 -30.09 16.79 -12.52
N MET A 13 -30.57 15.68 -11.97
CA MET A 13 -31.57 15.69 -10.89
C MET A 13 -31.03 16.51 -9.71
N PRO A 14 -31.84 17.37 -9.09
CA PRO A 14 -31.42 18.13 -7.91
C PRO A 14 -31.07 17.16 -6.78
N ASP A 15 -29.89 17.38 -6.20
CA ASP A 15 -29.36 16.64 -5.07
C ASP A 15 -30.21 16.99 -3.82
N GLU A 16 -31.28 16.21 -3.56
CA GLU A 16 -32.12 16.39 -2.38
C GLU A 16 -31.30 16.05 -1.13
N ALA A 17 -31.10 17.04 -0.26
CA ALA A 17 -30.42 16.82 1.01
C ALA A 17 -31.16 15.75 1.84
N PRO A 18 -30.44 14.82 2.51
CA PRO A 18 -31.07 13.76 3.30
C PRO A 18 -32.01 14.36 4.35
N SER A 19 -33.18 13.75 4.49
CA SER A 19 -34.19 14.21 5.43
C SER A 19 -33.65 14.17 6.86
N SER A 20 -33.86 15.23 7.65
CA SER A 20 -33.43 15.28 9.06
C SER A 20 -33.88 14.07 9.90
N MET A 21 -34.95 13.38 9.48
CA MET A 21 -35.43 12.16 10.13
C MET A 21 -34.53 10.96 9.91
N GLU A 22 -33.90 10.83 8.74
CA GLU A 22 -33.01 9.72 8.40
C GLU A 22 -31.72 9.77 9.24
N THR A 23 -31.16 10.97 9.41
CA THR A 23 -29.98 11.17 10.27
C THR A 23 -30.25 10.76 11.72
N LYS A 24 -31.39 11.17 12.29
CA LYS A 24 -31.76 10.80 13.67
C LYS A 24 -31.94 9.29 13.84
N ARG A 25 -32.57 8.64 12.85
CA ARG A 25 -32.74 7.18 12.86
C ARG A 25 -31.39 6.47 12.79
N TYR A 26 -30.48 6.94 11.94
CA TYR A 26 -29.14 6.38 11.82
C TYR A 26 -28.33 6.52 13.13
N GLU A 27 -28.40 7.68 13.80
CA GLU A 27 -27.77 7.90 15.10
C GLU A 27 -28.26 6.92 16.17
N GLN A 28 -29.58 6.68 16.24
CA GLN A 28 -30.17 5.70 17.17
C GLN A 28 -29.69 4.28 16.89
N VAL A 29 -29.57 3.91 15.62
CA VAL A 29 -29.03 2.60 15.19
C VAL A 29 -27.57 2.46 15.61
N LEU A 30 -26.75 3.50 15.43
CA LEU A 30 -25.35 3.48 15.86
C LEU A 30 -25.18 3.37 17.38
N GLU A 31 -26.03 4.02 18.17
CA GLU A 31 -26.02 3.89 19.63
C GLU A 31 -26.39 2.47 20.07
N HIS A 32 -27.42 1.89 19.46
CA HIS A 32 -27.80 0.50 19.69
C HIS A 32 -26.65 -0.48 19.38
N ILE A 33 -26.04 -0.32 18.22
CA ILE A 33 -24.89 -1.14 17.79
C ILE A 33 -23.70 -0.97 18.72
N TYR A 34 -23.41 0.26 19.19
CA TYR A 34 -22.33 0.49 20.13
C TYR A 34 -22.50 -0.34 21.41
N ASN A 35 -23.70 -0.33 21.99
CA ASN A 35 -24.01 -1.11 23.18
C ASN A 35 -23.93 -2.62 22.91
N ALA A 36 -24.51 -3.09 21.80
CA ALA A 36 -24.47 -4.49 21.40
C ALA A 36 -23.03 -4.98 21.17
N SER A 37 -22.13 -4.11 20.67
CA SER A 37 -20.74 -4.49 20.40
C SER A 37 -19.96 -4.92 21.65
N TYR A 38 -20.29 -4.40 22.84
CA TYR A 38 -19.62 -4.83 24.08
C TYR A 38 -19.95 -6.28 24.41
N GLU A 39 -21.23 -6.66 24.32
CA GLU A 39 -21.68 -8.02 24.61
C GLU A 39 -21.16 -9.02 23.59
N LEU A 40 -21.16 -8.65 22.31
CA LEU A 40 -20.72 -9.52 21.21
C LEU A 40 -19.21 -9.76 21.20
N VAL A 41 -18.40 -8.79 21.63
CA VAL A 41 -16.93 -8.88 21.60
C VAL A 41 -16.38 -9.78 22.72
N VAL A 42 -17.07 -9.89 23.86
CA VAL A 42 -16.63 -10.71 25.01
C VAL A 42 -16.22 -12.13 24.63
N PRO A 43 -17.03 -12.94 23.92
CA PRO A 43 -16.63 -14.31 23.56
C PRO A 43 -15.39 -14.36 22.67
N ALA A 44 -15.27 -13.45 21.68
CA ALA A 44 -14.10 -13.40 20.80
C ALA A 44 -12.81 -13.03 21.56
N VAL A 45 -12.93 -12.16 22.56
CA VAL A 45 -11.80 -11.75 23.41
C VAL A 45 -11.36 -12.87 24.34
N ALA A 46 -12.31 -13.64 24.89
CA ALA A 46 -12.00 -14.73 25.83
C ALA A 46 -10.99 -15.74 25.24
N ASP A 47 -11.12 -16.05 23.94
CA ASP A 47 -10.24 -16.99 23.23
C ASP A 47 -8.78 -16.53 23.17
N VAL A 48 -8.57 -15.22 23.09
CA VAL A 48 -7.24 -14.60 22.94
C VAL A 48 -6.73 -13.93 24.21
N ALA A 49 -7.55 -13.81 25.26
CA ALA A 49 -7.21 -13.12 26.51
C ALA A 49 -5.91 -13.67 27.15
N ARG A 50 -5.71 -15.00 27.09
CA ARG A 50 -4.49 -15.66 27.59
C ARG A 50 -3.22 -15.34 26.81
N MET A 51 -3.36 -14.84 25.57
CA MET A 51 -2.24 -14.47 24.70
C MET A 51 -1.85 -12.99 24.85
N GLU A 52 -2.78 -12.15 25.30
CA GLU A 52 -2.54 -10.73 25.54
C GLU A 52 -1.75 -10.54 26.84
N LYS A 53 -0.72 -9.69 26.79
CA LYS A 53 0.21 -9.45 27.90
C LYS A 53 0.10 -8.05 28.48
N GLN A 54 -0.43 -7.10 27.71
CA GLN A 54 -0.44 -5.68 28.04
C GLN A 54 -1.81 -5.18 28.49
N TRP A 55 -2.89 -5.74 27.96
CA TRP A 55 -4.26 -5.30 28.26
C TRP A 55 -5.02 -6.37 29.03
N SER A 56 -5.81 -5.95 30.01
CA SER A 56 -6.81 -6.81 30.63
C SER A 56 -7.90 -7.16 29.61
N GLU A 57 -8.62 -8.26 29.86
CA GLU A 57 -9.75 -8.69 29.03
C GLU A 57 -10.78 -7.56 28.84
N ALA A 58 -11.18 -6.90 29.93
CA ALA A 58 -12.13 -5.78 29.88
C ALA A 58 -11.62 -4.58 29.07
N GLU A 59 -10.32 -4.26 29.16
CA GLU A 59 -9.71 -3.19 28.36
C GLU A 59 -9.66 -3.58 26.87
N LEU A 60 -9.41 -4.85 26.56
CA LEU A 60 -9.41 -5.35 25.18
C LEU A 60 -10.83 -5.27 24.58
N VAL A 61 -11.88 -5.67 25.31
CA VAL A 61 -13.29 -5.48 24.91
C VAL A 61 -13.57 -4.00 24.65
N LYS A 62 -13.27 -3.12 25.62
CA LYS A 62 -13.50 -1.66 25.52
C LYS A 62 -12.82 -1.04 24.29
N ARG A 63 -11.59 -1.46 23.98
CA ARG A 63 -10.84 -0.97 22.81
C ARG A 63 -11.43 -1.48 21.50
N LEU A 64 -11.76 -2.77 21.41
CA LEU A 64 -12.35 -3.37 20.23
C LEU A 64 -13.71 -2.74 19.89
N SER A 65 -14.61 -2.62 20.88
CA SER A 65 -15.89 -1.94 20.71
C SER A 65 -15.73 -0.49 20.22
N ARG A 66 -14.71 0.23 20.71
CA ARG A 66 -14.38 1.59 20.23
C ARG A 66 -13.90 1.59 18.78
N TYR A 67 -13.06 0.65 18.37
CA TYR A 67 -12.59 0.56 16.98
C TYR A 67 -13.72 0.21 16.02
N ILE A 68 -14.60 -0.72 16.41
CA ILE A 68 -15.82 -1.09 15.68
C ILE A 68 -16.70 0.15 15.50
N TYR A 69 -17.00 0.87 16.60
CA TYR A 69 -17.80 2.08 16.55
C TYR A 69 -17.19 3.14 15.62
N LYS A 70 -15.88 3.36 15.73
CA LYS A 70 -15.18 4.31 14.87
C LYS A 70 -15.32 3.94 13.38
N ALA A 71 -15.23 2.65 13.04
CA ALA A 71 -15.43 2.18 11.67
C ALA A 71 -16.87 2.38 11.18
N LEU A 72 -17.87 2.18 12.05
CA LEU A 72 -19.28 2.40 11.74
C LEU A 72 -19.66 3.88 11.61
N THR A 73 -19.00 4.77 12.34
CA THR A 73 -19.23 6.22 12.26
C THR A 73 -18.67 6.86 10.99
N TRP A 74 -18.12 6.06 10.06
CA TRP A 74 -17.63 6.58 8.79
C TRP A 74 -18.80 7.11 7.96
N THR A 75 -18.70 8.37 7.53
CA THR A 75 -19.83 9.28 7.24
C THR A 75 -20.68 8.95 6.01
N GLU A 76 -20.44 7.81 5.37
CA GLU A 76 -21.09 7.46 4.10
C GLU A 76 -21.55 6.01 4.04
N LEU A 77 -21.43 5.22 5.12
CA LEU A 77 -21.87 3.82 5.07
C LEU A 77 -23.36 3.68 4.72
N ASN A 78 -24.22 4.57 5.20
CA ASN A 78 -25.65 4.56 4.90
C ASN A 78 -26.01 5.02 3.47
N LYS A 79 -25.05 5.59 2.73
CA LYS A 79 -25.24 6.04 1.34
C LYS A 79 -24.85 4.97 0.32
N LEU A 80 -24.08 3.97 0.76
CA LEU A 80 -23.61 2.88 -0.07
C LEU A 80 -24.67 1.78 -0.20
N SER A 81 -24.50 0.90 -1.18
CA SER A 81 -25.22 -0.38 -1.16
C SER A 81 -24.82 -1.19 0.08
N TRP A 82 -25.71 -2.05 0.59
CA TRP A 82 -25.41 -2.84 1.78
C TRP A 82 -24.12 -3.68 1.61
N MET A 83 -23.85 -4.16 0.39
CA MET A 83 -22.67 -4.96 0.07
C MET A 83 -21.38 -4.12 0.13
N GLU A 84 -21.39 -2.92 -0.46
CA GLU A 84 -20.28 -1.98 -0.36
C GLU A 84 -20.09 -1.50 1.08
N ALA A 85 -21.18 -1.30 1.83
CA ALA A 85 -21.13 -0.92 3.23
C ALA A 85 -20.47 -2.01 4.09
N CYS A 86 -20.75 -3.29 3.85
CA CYS A 86 -20.05 -4.41 4.50
C CYS A 86 -18.54 -4.36 4.22
N SER A 87 -18.15 -4.22 2.94
CA SER A 87 -16.74 -4.15 2.55
C SER A 87 -16.03 -2.95 3.18
N GLN A 88 -16.62 -1.76 3.07
CA GLN A 88 -16.07 -0.52 3.63
C GLN A 88 -16.00 -0.54 5.16
N PHE A 89 -17.00 -1.09 5.84
CA PHE A 89 -16.98 -1.24 7.29
C PHE A 89 -15.79 -2.10 7.72
N VAL A 90 -15.61 -3.26 7.09
CA VAL A 90 -14.51 -4.19 7.41
C VAL A 90 -13.16 -3.60 7.06
N GLU A 91 -13.03 -2.96 5.90
CA GLU A 91 -11.80 -2.26 5.47
C GLU A 91 -11.43 -1.13 6.43
N ASN A 92 -12.39 -0.33 6.88
CA ASN A 92 -12.17 0.74 7.85
C ASN A 92 -11.84 0.21 9.25
N PHE A 93 -12.46 -0.90 9.65
CA PHE A 93 -12.18 -1.55 10.93
C PHE A 93 -10.76 -2.13 10.93
N LEU A 94 -10.49 -3.08 10.04
CA LEU A 94 -9.21 -3.78 9.96
C LEU A 94 -8.09 -2.85 9.50
N GLY A 95 -8.28 -2.06 8.43
CA GLY A 95 -7.25 -1.13 7.93
C GLY A 95 -7.04 0.12 8.78
N GLY A 96 -7.92 0.39 9.75
CA GLY A 96 -7.89 1.59 10.58
C GLY A 96 -7.21 1.39 11.93
N GLY A 97 -7.94 1.78 12.99
CA GLY A 97 -7.41 1.81 14.35
C GLY A 97 -7.04 0.44 14.92
N PHE A 98 -7.75 -0.61 14.51
CA PHE A 98 -7.53 -1.96 15.02
C PHE A 98 -6.20 -2.54 14.53
N ALA A 99 -5.91 -2.63 13.23
CA ALA A 99 -4.59 -3.09 12.78
C ALA A 99 -3.47 -2.19 13.29
N THR A 100 -3.65 -0.87 13.28
CA THR A 100 -2.60 0.05 13.75
C THR A 100 -2.19 -0.24 15.21
N ALA A 101 -3.15 -0.57 16.07
CA ALA A 101 -2.89 -0.82 17.49
C ALA A 101 -2.53 -2.28 17.81
N CYS A 102 -3.01 -3.24 17.01
CA CYS A 102 -2.98 -4.66 17.36
C CYS A 102 -2.14 -5.52 16.41
N ARG A 103 -1.69 -5.04 15.24
CA ARG A 103 -1.00 -5.86 14.23
C ARG A 103 0.24 -6.61 14.73
N ASP A 104 0.93 -6.05 15.73
CA ASP A 104 2.17 -6.63 16.28
C ASP A 104 1.88 -7.67 17.38
N ARG A 105 0.61 -7.93 17.67
CA ARG A 105 0.18 -8.94 18.65
C ARG A 105 0.12 -10.32 17.99
N SER A 106 0.64 -11.34 18.68
CA SER A 106 0.60 -12.73 18.19
C SER A 106 -0.81 -13.31 18.07
N TRP A 107 -1.79 -12.73 18.75
CA TRP A 107 -3.20 -13.13 18.67
C TRP A 107 -3.98 -12.39 17.59
N PHE A 108 -3.42 -11.33 16.99
CA PHE A 108 -4.11 -10.52 15.98
C PHE A 108 -4.68 -11.33 14.81
N PRO A 109 -3.95 -12.27 14.18
CA PRO A 109 -4.52 -13.11 13.13
C PRO A 109 -5.40 -14.26 13.67
N LYS A 110 -5.45 -14.47 14.99
CA LYS A 110 -6.13 -15.60 15.63
C LYS A 110 -7.48 -15.23 16.25
N ILE A 111 -7.75 -13.95 16.47
CA ILE A 111 -9.03 -13.49 16.99
C ILE A 111 -10.11 -13.61 15.89
N ASP A 112 -11.18 -14.33 16.19
CA ASP A 112 -12.33 -14.42 15.29
C ASP A 112 -13.34 -13.32 15.61
N LEU A 113 -13.36 -12.29 14.78
CA LEU A 113 -14.30 -11.17 14.88
C LEU A 113 -15.43 -11.26 13.86
N ILE A 114 -15.45 -12.28 13.01
CA ILE A 114 -16.42 -12.38 11.91
C ILE A 114 -17.86 -12.44 12.44
N PRO A 115 -18.20 -13.26 13.46
CA PRO A 115 -19.55 -13.29 14.01
C PRO A 115 -20.01 -11.95 14.59
N VAL A 116 -19.07 -11.22 15.21
CA VAL A 116 -19.33 -9.88 15.76
C VAL A 116 -19.66 -8.91 14.63
N LEU A 117 -18.80 -8.83 13.62
CA LEU A 117 -18.95 -7.90 12.50
C LEU A 117 -20.21 -8.21 11.68
N GLN A 118 -20.51 -9.49 11.44
CA GLN A 118 -21.74 -9.92 10.77
C GLN A 118 -22.97 -9.44 11.53
N ARG A 119 -23.04 -9.71 12.84
CA ARG A 119 -24.21 -9.35 13.64
C ARG A 119 -24.47 -7.85 13.62
N LEU A 120 -23.43 -7.05 13.81
CA LEU A 120 -23.54 -5.60 13.78
C LEU A 120 -23.97 -5.06 12.42
N MET A 121 -23.52 -5.69 11.32
CA MET A 121 -23.97 -5.32 9.98
C MET A 121 -25.43 -5.67 9.73
N VAL A 122 -25.94 -6.80 10.23
CA VAL A 122 -27.38 -7.12 10.13
C VAL A 122 -28.22 -6.07 10.87
N ASP A 123 -27.78 -5.66 12.06
CA ASP A 123 -28.47 -4.64 12.85
C ASP A 123 -28.41 -3.26 12.16
N LEU A 124 -27.26 -2.89 11.60
CA LEU A 124 -27.10 -1.68 10.79
C LEU A 124 -28.02 -1.71 9.57
N ILE A 125 -28.07 -2.85 8.88
CA ILE A 125 -28.81 -2.98 7.63
C ILE A 125 -30.32 -2.87 7.87
N SER A 126 -30.78 -3.55 8.91
CA SER A 126 -32.16 -3.48 9.38
C SER A 126 -32.53 -2.07 9.83
N GLY A 127 -31.62 -1.41 10.55
CA GLY A 127 -31.78 -0.06 11.06
C GLY A 127 -31.89 1.00 9.97
N CYS A 128 -31.05 0.94 8.94
CA CYS A 128 -31.04 1.87 7.80
C CYS A 128 -32.21 1.63 6.82
N GLY A 129 -32.83 0.46 6.86
CA GLY A 129 -33.99 0.17 6.01
C GLY A 129 -33.65 -0.11 4.55
N TRP A 130 -32.46 -0.62 4.24
CA TRP A 130 -32.10 -1.03 2.88
C TRP A 130 -33.10 -2.02 2.28
N ARG A 131 -33.29 -1.95 0.96
CA ARG A 131 -34.19 -2.81 0.18
C ARG A 131 -33.53 -3.23 -1.14
N PRO A 132 -33.64 -4.51 -1.57
CA PRO A 132 -34.16 -5.64 -0.79
C PRO A 132 -33.30 -5.93 0.45
N MET A 133 -33.91 -6.51 1.48
CA MET A 133 -33.20 -6.87 2.71
C MET A 133 -32.35 -8.13 2.43
N PRO A 134 -31.02 -8.10 2.60
CA PRO A 134 -30.21 -9.30 2.46
C PRO A 134 -30.51 -10.29 3.59
N THR A 135 -30.35 -11.57 3.29
CA THR A 135 -30.37 -12.66 4.28
C THR A 135 -29.15 -12.57 5.19
N SER A 136 -29.25 -13.16 6.39
CA SER A 136 -28.12 -13.21 7.33
C SER A 136 -26.87 -13.89 6.74
N ASP A 137 -27.08 -14.87 5.86
CA ASP A 137 -26.01 -15.63 5.20
C ASP A 137 -25.32 -14.81 4.12
N GLU A 138 -26.08 -14.02 3.33
CA GLU A 138 -25.49 -13.08 2.36
C GLU A 138 -24.63 -12.01 3.05
N VAL A 139 -25.06 -11.52 4.22
CA VAL A 139 -24.26 -10.59 5.03
C VAL A 139 -23.01 -11.28 5.58
N PHE A 140 -23.12 -12.53 6.04
CA PHE A 140 -21.96 -13.32 6.48
C PHE A 140 -20.93 -13.43 5.37
N ASP A 141 -21.33 -13.86 4.17
CA ASP A 141 -20.41 -14.06 3.05
C ASP A 141 -19.71 -12.77 2.64
N ALA A 142 -20.44 -11.65 2.61
CA ALA A 142 -19.89 -10.34 2.31
C ALA A 142 -18.86 -9.88 3.36
N VAL A 143 -19.19 -10.03 4.65
CA VAL A 143 -18.29 -9.69 5.76
C VAL A 143 -17.08 -10.61 5.79
N PHE A 144 -17.27 -11.93 5.67
CA PHE A 144 -16.22 -12.93 5.69
C PHE A 144 -15.21 -12.72 4.57
N ARG A 145 -15.68 -12.52 3.34
CA ARG A 145 -14.81 -12.26 2.18
C ARG A 145 -13.98 -10.99 2.38
N SER A 146 -14.62 -9.92 2.83
CA SER A 146 -13.94 -8.64 3.10
C SER A 146 -12.94 -8.78 4.25
N TYR A 147 -13.31 -9.50 5.31
CA TYR A 147 -12.47 -9.71 6.49
C TYR A 147 -11.21 -10.48 6.12
N ARG A 148 -11.33 -11.61 5.43
CA ARG A 148 -10.18 -12.39 4.98
C ARG A 148 -9.27 -11.58 4.06
N LYS A 149 -9.83 -10.90 3.05
CA LYS A 149 -9.06 -10.08 2.12
C LYS A 149 -8.26 -9.01 2.85
N THR A 150 -8.90 -8.23 3.72
CA THR A 150 -8.23 -7.14 4.44
C THR A 150 -7.26 -7.66 5.49
N LEU A 151 -7.60 -8.73 6.22
CA LEU A 151 -6.69 -9.36 7.18
C LEU A 151 -5.43 -9.89 6.50
N ASN A 152 -5.59 -10.60 5.37
CA ASN A 152 -4.46 -11.09 4.57
C ASN A 152 -3.60 -9.92 4.07
N ALA A 153 -4.21 -8.81 3.63
CA ALA A 153 -3.46 -7.62 3.23
C ALA A 153 -2.63 -7.04 4.39
N VAL A 154 -3.23 -6.84 5.58
CA VAL A 154 -2.55 -6.31 6.77
C VAL A 154 -1.41 -7.22 7.22
N CYS A 155 -1.66 -8.53 7.31
CA CYS A 155 -0.64 -9.51 7.71
C CYS A 155 0.52 -9.53 6.72
N ARG A 156 0.24 -9.49 5.42
CA ARG A 156 1.24 -9.44 4.34
C ARG A 156 2.09 -8.18 4.41
N GLU A 157 1.49 -7.02 4.62
CA GLU A 157 2.24 -5.78 4.84
C GLU A 157 3.13 -5.84 6.08
N SER A 158 2.65 -6.46 7.17
CA SER A 158 3.45 -6.68 8.37
C SER A 158 4.68 -7.57 8.08
N VAL A 159 4.50 -8.68 7.36
CA VAL A 159 5.61 -9.55 6.94
C VAL A 159 6.58 -8.79 6.05
N MET A 160 6.10 -8.04 5.05
CA MET A 160 6.93 -7.20 4.19
C MET A 160 7.79 -6.20 4.98
N TRP A 161 7.18 -5.54 5.96
CA TRP A 161 7.88 -4.60 6.83
C TRP A 161 8.94 -5.30 7.69
N ASN A 162 8.57 -6.40 8.35
CA ASN A 162 9.44 -7.13 9.26
C ASN A 162 10.65 -7.74 8.52
N THR A 163 10.45 -8.34 7.36
CA THR A 163 11.55 -8.87 6.52
C THR A 163 12.48 -7.75 6.05
N THR A 164 11.92 -6.58 5.70
CA THR A 164 12.72 -5.40 5.34
C THR A 164 13.55 -4.92 6.53
N CYS A 165 12.95 -4.79 7.72
CA CYS A 165 13.65 -4.36 8.93
C CYS A 165 14.73 -5.35 9.40
N ALA A 166 14.56 -6.64 9.13
CA ALA A 166 15.55 -7.66 9.45
C ALA A 166 16.83 -7.52 8.62
N LEU A 167 16.72 -7.04 7.37
CA LEU A 167 17.84 -7.00 6.42
C LEU A 167 18.52 -5.63 6.32
N PHE A 168 17.79 -4.54 6.55
CA PHE A 168 18.31 -3.19 6.49
C PHE A 168 18.32 -2.56 7.88
N THR A 169 19.38 -1.85 8.25
CA THR A 169 19.51 -1.22 9.58
C THR A 169 19.05 0.24 9.60
N ASP A 170 19.21 0.95 8.48
CA ASP A 170 18.81 2.36 8.35
C ASP A 170 17.30 2.47 8.08
N TYR A 171 16.57 3.17 8.96
CA TYR A 171 15.13 3.41 8.82
C TYR A 171 14.73 4.09 7.51
N LYS A 172 15.56 5.02 6.99
CA LYS A 172 15.27 5.68 5.70
C LYS A 172 15.34 4.69 4.55
N VAL A 173 16.30 3.76 4.61
CA VAL A 173 16.44 2.67 3.64
C VAL A 173 15.26 1.72 3.75
N GLN A 174 14.96 1.25 4.97
CA GLN A 174 13.82 0.36 5.25
C GLN A 174 12.52 0.94 4.69
N SER A 175 12.22 2.20 5.01
CA SER A 175 11.00 2.86 4.55
C SER A 175 10.94 2.98 3.03
N LYS A 176 12.04 3.32 2.35
CA LYS A 176 12.07 3.43 0.88
C LYS A 176 11.89 2.07 0.19
N VAL A 177 12.58 1.04 0.68
CA VAL A 177 12.47 -0.33 0.14
C VAL A 177 11.07 -0.88 0.37
N PHE A 178 10.55 -0.76 1.59
CA PHE A 178 9.18 -1.18 1.91
C PHE A 178 8.13 -0.48 1.05
N SER A 179 8.20 0.85 0.92
CA SER A 179 7.26 1.59 0.08
C SER A 179 7.33 1.19 -1.40
N ALA A 180 8.52 0.87 -1.92
CA ALA A 180 8.65 0.35 -3.27
C ALA A 180 8.03 -1.05 -3.38
N LEU A 181 8.33 -1.93 -2.43
CA LEU A 181 7.88 -3.32 -2.37
C LEU A 181 6.35 -3.43 -2.34
N THR A 182 5.70 -2.75 -1.37
CA THR A 182 4.24 -2.77 -1.21
C THR A 182 3.54 -2.17 -2.43
N ARG A 183 4.04 -1.05 -2.96
CA ARG A 183 3.41 -0.38 -4.10
C ARG A 183 3.47 -1.23 -5.37
N VAL A 184 4.59 -1.89 -5.64
CA VAL A 184 4.71 -2.77 -6.81
C VAL A 184 3.83 -4.01 -6.63
N PHE A 185 3.80 -4.59 -5.43
CA PHE A 185 2.93 -5.73 -5.14
C PHE A 185 1.45 -5.42 -5.40
N GLN A 186 0.96 -4.28 -4.88
CA GLN A 186 -0.43 -3.83 -5.11
C GLN A 186 -0.72 -3.67 -6.61
N GLN A 187 0.18 -3.00 -7.35
CA GLN A 187 0.01 -2.79 -8.79
C GLN A 187 -0.06 -4.10 -9.59
N LEU A 188 0.81 -5.07 -9.27
CA LEU A 188 0.81 -6.37 -9.95
C LEU A 188 -0.35 -7.27 -9.50
N SER A 189 -0.93 -7.03 -8.33
CA SER A 189 -2.10 -7.77 -7.85
C SER A 189 -3.40 -7.28 -8.49
N GLU A 190 -3.49 -5.97 -8.77
CA GLU A 190 -4.63 -5.37 -9.47
C GLU A 190 -4.62 -5.64 -10.97
N ASP A 191 -3.44 -5.71 -11.59
CA ASP A 191 -3.25 -5.99 -13.01
C ASP A 191 -2.35 -7.22 -13.18
N PRO A 192 -2.88 -8.45 -12.93
CA PRO A 192 -2.09 -9.66 -13.07
C PRO A 192 -1.63 -9.80 -14.53
N PRO A 193 -0.40 -10.29 -14.76
CA PRO A 193 0.16 -10.42 -16.09
C PRO A 193 -0.80 -11.19 -17.01
N ALA A 194 -1.11 -10.61 -18.18
CA ALA A 194 -2.14 -11.08 -19.10
C ALA A 194 -2.11 -12.61 -19.28
N ALA A 195 -3.29 -13.22 -19.13
CA ALA A 195 -3.53 -14.65 -19.10
C ALA A 195 -3.11 -15.36 -20.40
N ARG A 196 -1.81 -15.61 -20.55
CA ARG A 196 -1.35 -16.76 -21.31
C ARG A 196 -1.71 -18.01 -20.50
N PRO A 197 -2.10 -19.13 -21.15
CA PRO A 197 -2.30 -20.40 -20.48
C PRO A 197 -0.94 -20.91 -20.00
N LEU A 198 -0.53 -20.42 -18.83
CA LEU A 198 0.63 -20.87 -18.09
C LEU A 198 0.13 -21.68 -16.89
N GLY A 199 0.96 -22.58 -16.38
CA GLY A 199 0.66 -23.24 -15.12
C GLY A 199 0.71 -22.24 -13.95
N ASP A 200 0.02 -22.54 -12.86
CA ASP A 200 -0.09 -21.64 -11.69
C ASP A 200 1.28 -21.23 -11.13
N LEU A 201 2.23 -22.17 -11.08
CA LEU A 201 3.61 -21.87 -10.67
C LEU A 201 4.32 -20.93 -11.65
N GLN A 202 4.06 -21.04 -12.96
CA GLN A 202 4.63 -20.16 -13.97
C GLN A 202 4.01 -18.76 -13.90
N HIS A 203 2.71 -18.63 -13.59
CA HIS A 203 2.12 -17.32 -13.29
C HIS A 203 2.77 -16.68 -12.07
N LEU A 204 3.01 -17.47 -11.03
CA LEU A 204 3.72 -17.00 -9.85
C LEU A 204 5.16 -16.58 -10.18
N GLU A 205 5.89 -17.33 -11.01
CA GLU A 205 7.24 -16.95 -11.48
C GLU A 205 7.24 -15.62 -12.23
N VAL A 206 6.27 -15.41 -13.12
CA VAL A 206 6.12 -14.13 -13.85
C VAL A 206 5.83 -12.99 -12.89
N PHE A 207 4.90 -13.20 -11.94
CA PHE A 207 4.58 -12.22 -10.92
C PHE A 207 5.80 -11.86 -10.07
N VAL A 208 6.49 -12.85 -9.50
CA VAL A 208 7.64 -12.65 -8.61
C VAL A 208 8.79 -11.99 -9.37
N ARG A 209 9.01 -12.37 -10.63
CA ARG A 209 10.01 -11.71 -11.49
C ARG A 209 9.73 -10.22 -11.66
N GLN A 210 8.51 -9.87 -12.08
CA GLN A 210 8.12 -8.48 -12.25
C GLN A 210 8.18 -7.71 -10.91
N TRP A 211 7.79 -8.37 -9.82
CA TRP A 211 7.81 -7.78 -8.48
C TRP A 211 9.25 -7.44 -8.04
N ILE A 212 10.20 -8.35 -8.26
CA ILE A 212 11.63 -8.13 -8.01
C ILE A 212 12.15 -6.98 -8.86
N GLU A 213 11.99 -7.06 -10.19
CA GLU A 213 12.53 -6.11 -11.16
C GLU A 213 12.06 -4.67 -10.90
N GLU A 214 10.75 -4.48 -10.69
CA GLU A 214 10.16 -3.16 -10.47
C GLU A 214 10.46 -2.61 -9.07
N THR A 215 10.48 -3.46 -8.04
CA THR A 215 10.85 -3.05 -6.67
C THR A 215 12.30 -2.57 -6.63
N LEU A 216 13.20 -3.34 -7.24
CA LEU A 216 14.61 -2.99 -7.36
C LEU A 216 14.81 -1.70 -8.13
N THR A 217 14.17 -1.55 -9.29
CA THR A 217 14.25 -0.34 -10.12
C THR A 217 13.81 0.91 -9.34
N ARG A 218 12.72 0.82 -8.56
CA ARG A 218 12.23 1.95 -7.75
C ARG A 218 13.13 2.25 -6.57
N SER A 219 13.59 1.22 -5.87
CA SER A 219 14.48 1.35 -4.73
C SER A 219 15.82 1.95 -5.14
N TRP A 220 16.39 1.50 -6.26
CA TRP A 220 17.65 1.99 -6.80
C TRP A 220 17.64 3.51 -7.05
N ARG A 221 16.53 4.02 -7.62
CA ARG A 221 16.35 5.46 -7.86
C ARG A 221 16.08 6.27 -6.60
N GLY A 222 15.56 5.62 -5.56
CA GLY A 222 15.19 6.28 -4.31
C GLY A 222 16.32 6.38 -3.29
N LEU A 223 17.31 5.48 -3.34
CA LEU A 223 18.35 5.35 -2.32
C LEU A 223 19.60 6.18 -2.60
N GLU A 224 20.30 6.57 -1.53
CA GLU A 224 21.64 7.16 -1.62
C GLU A 224 22.65 6.03 -1.63
N ASN A 225 23.51 5.92 -2.65
CA ASN A 225 24.49 4.83 -2.82
C ASN A 225 23.86 3.42 -2.89
N PRO A 226 22.92 3.17 -3.82
CA PRO A 226 22.16 1.93 -3.90
C PRO A 226 23.04 0.68 -4.03
N GLU A 227 24.18 0.76 -4.71
CA GLU A 227 25.16 -0.34 -4.90
C GLU A 227 25.65 -0.96 -3.57
N SER A 228 25.88 -0.13 -2.56
CA SER A 228 26.36 -0.57 -1.25
C SER A 228 25.25 -1.13 -0.34
N ILE A 229 24.01 -0.75 -0.64
CA ILE A 229 22.83 -1.05 0.19
C ILE A 229 22.13 -2.29 -0.35
N LEU A 230 21.80 -2.28 -1.64
CA LEU A 230 21.12 -3.32 -2.39
C LEU A 230 22.16 -4.23 -3.03
N THR A 231 22.75 -5.12 -2.24
CA THR A 231 23.62 -6.20 -2.74
C THR A 231 22.77 -7.39 -3.20
N GLU A 232 23.21 -8.17 -4.20
CA GLU A 232 22.54 -9.40 -4.67
C GLU A 232 22.09 -10.28 -3.50
N GLU A 233 23.00 -10.61 -2.57
CA GLU A 233 22.71 -11.45 -1.41
C GLU A 233 21.54 -10.95 -0.55
N ARG A 234 21.53 -9.66 -0.19
CA ARG A 234 20.47 -9.05 0.63
C ARG A 234 19.12 -9.05 -0.07
N VAL A 235 19.11 -8.77 -1.37
CA VAL A 235 17.88 -8.74 -2.15
C VAL A 235 17.33 -10.15 -2.33
N THR A 236 18.19 -11.14 -2.61
CA THR A 236 17.79 -12.55 -2.66
C THR A 236 17.18 -12.98 -1.32
N LYS A 237 17.83 -12.68 -0.19
CA LYS A 237 17.30 -12.96 1.15
C LYS A 237 15.97 -12.24 1.43
N LEU A 238 15.81 -11.01 0.95
CA LEU A 238 14.56 -10.26 1.08
C LEU A 238 13.42 -11.01 0.41
N PHE A 239 13.55 -11.34 -0.88
CA PHE A 239 12.48 -11.99 -1.62
C PHE A 239 12.29 -13.45 -1.24
N GLN A 240 13.34 -14.19 -0.87
CA GLN A 240 13.20 -15.53 -0.30
C GLN A 240 12.38 -15.48 0.98
N GLY A 241 12.68 -14.57 1.91
CA GLY A 241 11.91 -14.42 3.15
C GLY A 241 10.46 -13.95 2.97
N LEU A 242 10.11 -13.42 1.80
CA LEU A 242 8.73 -13.03 1.47
C LEU A 242 7.95 -14.15 0.80
N VAL A 243 8.63 -14.98 0.01
CA VAL A 243 8.02 -16.00 -0.84
C VAL A 243 8.03 -17.38 -0.17
N GLU A 244 9.00 -17.66 0.68
CA GLU A 244 9.15 -18.94 1.35
C GLU A 244 8.04 -19.17 2.40
N PRO A 245 7.36 -20.32 2.38
CA PRO A 245 6.42 -20.68 3.43
C PRO A 245 7.18 -20.81 4.75
N THR A 246 6.90 -19.92 5.70
CA THR A 246 7.54 -19.98 7.01
C THR A 246 7.07 -21.26 7.70
N GLY A 247 7.98 -22.20 7.98
CA GLY A 247 7.62 -23.53 8.52
C GLY A 247 6.90 -23.50 9.88
N SER A 248 6.89 -22.36 10.57
CA SER A 248 5.95 -22.07 11.65
C SER A 248 4.61 -21.68 11.03
N GLY A 249 3.63 -22.59 11.05
CA GLY A 249 2.31 -22.43 10.39
C GLY A 249 1.44 -21.23 10.80
N ASP A 250 2.01 -20.24 11.49
CA ASP A 250 1.39 -18.97 11.86
C ASP A 250 1.62 -17.85 10.82
N THR A 251 2.60 -17.98 9.90
CA THR A 251 2.91 -16.92 8.91
C THR A 251 2.64 -17.38 7.49
N SER A 252 1.57 -16.83 6.88
CA SER A 252 1.30 -17.02 5.46
C SER A 252 2.37 -16.31 4.61
N PRO A 253 2.86 -16.91 3.52
CA PRO A 253 3.81 -16.25 2.63
C PRO A 253 3.17 -15.03 1.96
N CYS A 254 3.99 -14.06 1.54
CA CYS A 254 3.54 -12.85 0.86
C CYS A 254 3.24 -13.11 -0.63
N LEU A 255 2.29 -14.00 -0.90
CA LEU A 255 1.86 -14.35 -2.25
C LEU A 255 0.55 -13.66 -2.60
N PRO A 256 0.28 -13.38 -3.89
CA PRO A 256 -1.01 -12.87 -4.35
C PRO A 256 -2.18 -13.83 -4.03
N ASP A 257 -3.39 -13.28 -3.98
CA ASP A 257 -4.59 -14.04 -3.58
C ASP A 257 -4.91 -15.19 -4.56
N PHE A 258 -4.56 -15.05 -5.85
CA PHE A 258 -4.71 -16.13 -6.83
C PHE A 258 -3.88 -17.37 -6.48
N CYS A 259 -2.85 -17.24 -5.64
CA CYS A 259 -2.05 -18.39 -5.21
C CYS A 259 -2.77 -19.25 -4.15
N GLU A 260 -3.70 -18.68 -3.38
CA GLU A 260 -4.42 -19.40 -2.33
C GLU A 260 -5.34 -20.49 -2.92
N GLU A 261 -5.86 -20.28 -4.12
CA GLU A 261 -6.81 -21.18 -4.77
C GLU A 261 -6.11 -22.39 -5.44
N HIS A 262 -4.86 -22.21 -5.87
CA HIS A 262 -4.23 -23.10 -6.84
C HIS A 262 -3.12 -24.02 -6.28
N SER A 263 -2.92 -24.04 -4.96
CA SER A 263 -1.85 -24.85 -4.34
C SER A 263 -0.45 -24.57 -4.93
N CYS A 264 -0.22 -23.40 -5.54
CA CYS A 264 1.02 -23.05 -6.22
C CYS A 264 2.08 -22.52 -5.23
N LEU A 265 2.28 -23.26 -4.14
CA LEU A 265 3.29 -22.92 -3.16
C LEU A 265 4.68 -23.12 -3.78
N PRO A 266 5.57 -22.11 -3.70
CA PRO A 266 6.92 -22.23 -4.20
C PRO A 266 7.68 -23.30 -3.41
N PRO A 267 8.59 -24.07 -4.04
CA PRO A 267 9.47 -24.99 -3.34
C PRO A 267 10.29 -24.29 -2.26
N ARG A 268 10.73 -25.04 -1.24
CA ARG A 268 11.79 -24.55 -0.33
C ARG A 268 13.06 -24.28 -1.13
N ASP A 269 13.82 -23.28 -0.72
CA ASP A 269 15.06 -22.87 -1.41
C ASP A 269 14.86 -22.54 -2.90
N TRP A 270 13.75 -21.88 -3.24
CA TRP A 270 13.41 -21.59 -4.64
C TRP A 270 14.49 -20.77 -5.36
N CYS A 271 15.38 -21.47 -6.08
CA CYS A 271 16.55 -20.89 -6.77
C CYS A 271 16.18 -19.78 -7.75
N PHE A 272 14.95 -19.84 -8.28
CA PHE A 272 14.37 -18.85 -9.18
C PHE A 272 14.53 -17.41 -8.68
N VAL A 273 14.36 -17.19 -7.37
CA VAL A 273 14.53 -15.86 -6.75
C VAL A 273 15.96 -15.38 -6.90
N GLY A 274 16.94 -16.22 -6.56
CA GLY A 274 18.37 -15.88 -6.68
C GLY A 274 18.78 -15.61 -8.13
N GLU A 275 18.35 -16.46 -9.06
CA GLU A 275 18.62 -16.28 -10.49
C GLU A 275 18.02 -14.98 -11.04
N THR A 276 16.79 -14.66 -10.64
CA THR A 276 16.10 -13.43 -11.07
C THR A 276 16.81 -12.19 -10.56
N VAL A 277 17.17 -12.17 -9.27
CA VAL A 277 17.93 -11.07 -8.68
C VAL A 277 19.27 -10.90 -9.40
N ARG A 278 20.03 -11.98 -9.61
CA ARG A 278 21.31 -11.93 -10.35
C ARG A 278 21.14 -11.33 -11.75
N LYS A 279 20.12 -11.76 -12.51
CA LYS A 279 19.81 -11.22 -13.83
C LYS A 279 19.55 -9.71 -13.80
N CYS A 280 18.90 -9.19 -12.76
CA CYS A 280 18.70 -7.76 -12.59
C CYS A 280 20.02 -6.99 -12.45
N PHE A 281 20.95 -7.50 -11.62
CA PHE A 281 22.25 -6.86 -11.40
C PHE A 281 23.14 -6.90 -12.66
N VAL A 282 23.23 -8.06 -13.31
CA VAL A 282 23.98 -8.20 -14.57
C VAL A 282 23.41 -7.25 -15.65
N GLY A 283 22.09 -7.19 -15.79
CA GLY A 283 21.44 -6.31 -16.74
C GLY A 283 21.72 -4.82 -16.49
N TRP A 284 21.89 -4.40 -15.24
CA TRP A 284 22.30 -3.04 -14.91
C TRP A 284 23.76 -2.75 -15.26
N GLU A 285 24.67 -3.65 -14.93
CA GLU A 285 26.10 -3.51 -15.28
C GLU A 285 26.29 -3.41 -16.79
N GLU A 286 25.60 -4.25 -17.56
CA GLU A 286 25.60 -4.22 -19.02
C GLU A 286 25.02 -2.91 -19.55
N ALA A 287 23.90 -2.44 -19.00
CA ALA A 287 23.27 -1.19 -19.42
C ALA A 287 24.16 0.04 -19.12
N GLU A 288 24.90 0.03 -18.01
CA GLU A 288 25.88 1.07 -17.67
C GLU A 288 27.10 1.03 -18.60
N ALA A 289 27.61 -0.17 -18.90
CA ALA A 289 28.71 -0.36 -19.84
C ALA A 289 28.33 0.12 -21.25
N GLN A 290 27.13 -0.22 -21.72
CA GLN A 290 26.59 0.25 -23.00
C GLN A 290 26.41 1.78 -23.02
N ALA A 291 25.88 2.38 -21.95
CA ALA A 291 25.76 3.83 -21.84
C ALA A 291 27.13 4.53 -21.85
N ALA A 292 28.14 3.94 -21.21
CA ALA A 292 29.51 4.44 -21.24
C ALA A 292 30.14 4.34 -22.65
N ALA A 293 29.94 3.22 -23.35
CA ALA A 293 30.39 3.04 -24.73
C ALA A 293 29.74 4.06 -25.68
N TRP A 294 28.44 4.29 -25.55
CA TRP A 294 27.70 5.29 -26.34
C TRP A 294 28.24 6.72 -26.13
N ARG A 295 28.57 7.08 -24.88
CA ARG A 295 29.18 8.40 -24.57
C ARG A 295 30.56 8.57 -25.21
N LYS A 296 31.39 7.52 -25.21
CA LYS A 296 32.72 7.54 -25.87
C LYS A 296 32.59 7.72 -27.38
N MET A 297 31.64 7.03 -28.02
CA MET A 297 31.42 7.14 -29.47
C MET A 297 30.96 8.54 -29.89
N LYS A 298 30.10 9.19 -29.08
CA LYS A 298 29.58 10.54 -29.39
C LYS A 298 30.60 11.66 -29.11
N GLY A 299 31.52 11.47 -28.17
CA GLY A 299 32.56 12.45 -27.83
C GLY A 299 33.68 12.60 -28.88
N GLY A 300 33.83 11.64 -29.81
CA GLY A 300 34.98 11.58 -30.73
C GLY A 300 34.87 12.39 -32.04
N ARG A 301 33.69 12.88 -32.44
CA ARG A 301 33.48 13.51 -33.77
C ARG A 301 33.34 15.03 -33.78
N GLY A 302 33.50 15.72 -32.64
CA GLY A 302 33.18 17.15 -32.51
C GLY A 302 34.34 18.13 -32.37
N ARG A 303 35.61 17.71 -32.50
CA ARG A 303 36.76 18.61 -32.30
C ARG A 303 37.19 19.28 -33.60
N ARG A 304 36.29 20.04 -34.23
CA ARG A 304 36.70 21.11 -35.16
C ARG A 304 35.63 22.21 -35.23
N GLY A 305 35.84 23.25 -34.43
CA GLY A 305 35.32 24.60 -34.65
C GLY A 305 33.85 24.84 -34.28
N GLY A 306 33.61 25.47 -33.13
CA GLY A 306 32.27 25.99 -32.82
C GLY A 306 32.08 26.30 -31.35
N SER A 307 32.67 27.40 -30.89
CA SER A 307 32.42 27.99 -29.58
C SER A 307 30.95 28.44 -29.48
N SER A 308 30.08 27.65 -28.88
CA SER A 308 28.85 28.16 -28.27
C SER A 308 28.56 27.45 -26.95
N SER A 309 28.90 28.16 -25.88
CA SER A 309 28.40 27.99 -24.53
C SER A 309 26.89 27.79 -24.54
N TRP A 310 26.39 26.69 -23.97
CA TRP A 310 25.15 26.65 -23.19
C TRP A 310 25.15 25.43 -22.25
N SER A 311 25.07 25.75 -20.97
CA SER A 311 24.99 24.82 -19.84
C SER A 311 23.64 24.12 -19.82
N SER A 312 23.62 22.77 -19.82
CA SER A 312 22.41 22.01 -19.52
C SER A 312 22.75 20.75 -18.73
N THR A 313 22.23 20.69 -17.51
CA THR A 313 22.36 19.59 -16.55
C THR A 313 21.53 18.40 -17.05
N VAL A 314 22.19 17.37 -17.60
CA VAL A 314 21.52 16.14 -18.05
C VAL A 314 21.36 15.20 -16.86
N VAL A 315 20.13 15.09 -16.35
CA VAL A 315 19.69 13.97 -15.51
C VAL A 315 19.77 12.71 -16.37
N VAL A 316 20.55 11.72 -15.93
CA VAL A 316 20.77 10.45 -16.64
C VAL A 316 19.43 9.71 -16.71
N GLY A 317 18.77 9.82 -17.86
CA GLY A 317 17.57 9.08 -18.20
C GLY A 317 17.90 7.63 -18.59
N ARG A 318 17.16 6.70 -17.97
CA ARG A 318 16.92 5.29 -18.31
C ARG A 318 17.49 4.80 -19.66
N PRO A 319 18.31 3.74 -19.71
CA PRO A 319 18.41 2.91 -20.90
C PRO A 319 17.07 2.20 -21.09
N ALA A 320 16.46 2.37 -22.26
CA ALA A 320 15.23 1.67 -22.63
C ALA A 320 15.48 0.16 -22.53
N ASN A 321 14.53 -0.56 -21.92
CA ASN A 321 14.56 -2.01 -21.87
C ASN A 321 14.57 -2.52 -23.34
N PRO A 322 15.55 -3.34 -23.77
CA PRO A 322 15.52 -3.90 -25.11
C PRO A 322 14.26 -4.75 -25.25
N SER A 323 13.47 -4.43 -26.28
CA SER A 323 12.30 -5.21 -26.68
C SER A 323 12.72 -6.67 -26.90
N PRO A 324 11.91 -7.68 -26.52
CA PRO A 324 12.24 -9.07 -26.79
C PRO A 324 12.39 -9.29 -28.31
N GLU A 325 13.56 -9.76 -28.72
CA GLU A 325 13.82 -10.26 -30.07
C GLU A 325 12.96 -11.51 -30.35
N PRO A 326 12.50 -11.72 -31.61
CA PRO A 326 11.72 -12.89 -31.97
C PRO A 326 12.61 -14.16 -32.00
N GLU A 327 12.15 -15.21 -31.33
CA GLU A 327 12.74 -16.55 -31.39
C GLU A 327 12.79 -17.07 -32.83
N GLN A 328 13.95 -17.61 -33.22
CA GLN A 328 14.22 -18.25 -34.50
C GLN A 328 13.40 -19.53 -34.65
N GLU A 329 12.63 -19.61 -35.74
CA GLU A 329 12.05 -20.83 -36.28
C GLU A 329 13.13 -21.88 -36.58
N GLN A 330 13.08 -23.01 -35.88
CA GLN A 330 13.76 -24.24 -36.31
C GLN A 330 12.86 -24.98 -37.29
N GLY A 331 13.34 -25.11 -38.53
CA GLY A 331 12.67 -25.80 -39.60
C GLY A 331 12.60 -27.32 -39.41
N HIS A 332 11.47 -27.90 -39.84
CA HIS A 332 11.37 -29.31 -40.16
C HIS A 332 10.77 -29.52 -41.54
N ALA A 333 11.25 -30.60 -42.15
CA ALA A 333 11.31 -30.89 -43.56
C ALA A 333 9.97 -31.29 -44.22
N ALA A 334 9.96 -31.12 -45.53
CA ALA A 334 8.89 -31.40 -46.48
C ALA A 334 8.65 -32.90 -46.71
N VAL A 335 7.38 -33.28 -46.94
CA VAL A 335 6.92 -34.43 -47.74
C VAL A 335 5.62 -34.01 -48.48
N PRO A 336 5.36 -34.45 -49.74
CA PRO A 336 4.46 -33.76 -50.68
C PRO A 336 3.14 -34.57 -50.92
N PRO A 337 2.28 -34.30 -51.93
CA PRO A 337 0.85 -34.06 -51.69
C PRO A 337 -0.09 -35.12 -52.30
N SER A 338 -1.32 -35.21 -51.78
CA SER A 338 -2.43 -35.87 -52.48
C SER A 338 -3.70 -35.02 -52.49
N SER A 339 -4.02 -34.57 -53.70
CA SER A 339 -5.34 -34.31 -54.29
C SER A 339 -6.59 -34.29 -53.38
N SER A 340 -7.37 -33.22 -53.46
CA SER A 340 -8.64 -33.23 -54.24
C SER A 340 -9.61 -32.12 -53.82
N ARG A 341 -9.84 -31.20 -54.78
CA ARG A 341 -11.12 -30.62 -55.21
C ARG A 341 -11.88 -29.58 -54.36
N ARG A 342 -12.20 -28.52 -55.13
CA ARG A 342 -13.37 -27.60 -55.11
C ARG A 342 -13.40 -26.63 -53.92
N GLY A 343 -13.33 -25.31 -54.08
CA GLY A 343 -13.58 -24.46 -55.24
C GLY A 343 -14.73 -23.51 -54.88
N HIS A 344 -14.44 -22.23 -54.66
CA HIS A 344 -15.28 -21.12 -55.10
C HIS A 344 -14.52 -19.80 -55.06
N ARG A 345 -14.50 -19.15 -56.23
CA ARG A 345 -14.07 -17.77 -56.50
C ARG A 345 -15.02 -16.76 -55.87
N TYR A 346 -14.44 -15.62 -55.48
CA TYR A 346 -14.82 -14.20 -55.69
C TYR A 346 -14.25 -13.46 -54.46
N GLY A 347 -13.53 -12.36 -54.52
CA GLY A 347 -13.15 -11.43 -55.58
C GLY A 347 -12.43 -10.27 -54.87
N ASP A 348 -11.60 -9.56 -55.62
CA ASP A 348 -10.72 -8.47 -55.20
C ASP A 348 -11.35 -7.38 -54.32
N GLY A 349 -10.53 -6.78 -53.46
CA GLY A 349 -10.91 -5.60 -52.69
C GLY A 349 -9.75 -5.04 -51.87
N ALA A 350 -8.88 -4.29 -52.54
CA ALA A 350 -7.71 -3.63 -52.00
C ALA A 350 -8.01 -2.47 -51.03
N THR A 351 -6.97 -2.10 -50.28
CA THR A 351 -6.70 -0.79 -49.65
C THR A 351 -7.33 -0.48 -48.28
N ALA A 352 -6.49 -0.26 -47.26
CA ALA A 352 -6.10 1.08 -46.80
C ALA A 352 -5.74 1.08 -45.30
N SER A 353 -4.43 1.06 -45.04
CA SER A 353 -3.81 1.35 -43.75
C SER A 353 -4.20 2.73 -43.23
N ARG A 354 -4.79 2.81 -42.03
CA ARG A 354 -5.10 4.08 -41.36
C ARG A 354 -4.09 4.35 -40.24
N ARG A 355 -2.97 4.97 -40.62
CA ARG A 355 -2.09 5.73 -39.73
C ARG A 355 -2.89 6.89 -39.10
N ARG A 356 -2.92 7.00 -37.78
CA ARG A 356 -3.32 8.25 -37.10
C ARG A 356 -2.08 8.90 -36.50
N SER A 357 -1.66 9.98 -37.15
CA SER A 357 -0.63 10.91 -36.72
C SER A 357 -1.07 11.67 -35.47
N ARG A 358 -0.15 11.76 -34.51
CA ARG A 358 -0.14 12.76 -33.44
C ARG A 358 0.55 14.01 -33.98
N SER A 359 -0.16 15.14 -34.02
CA SER A 359 0.44 16.46 -34.11
C SER A 359 -0.41 17.49 -33.36
N ASP A 360 0.30 18.47 -32.81
CA ASP A 360 -0.15 19.83 -32.46
C ASP A 360 -0.93 20.07 -31.16
N ARG A 361 -0.18 20.43 -30.11
CA ARG A 361 -0.60 21.54 -29.22
C ARG A 361 0.58 22.19 -28.46
N ARG A 362 1.31 23.06 -29.17
CA ARG A 362 1.85 24.34 -28.66
C ARG A 362 1.13 25.40 -29.51
N GLU A 363 0.51 26.44 -28.99
CA GLU A 363 1.11 27.63 -28.39
C GLU A 363 -0.04 28.66 -28.25
N ARG A 364 -0.09 29.46 -27.19
CA ARG A 364 -0.53 30.87 -27.23
C ARG A 364 -0.38 31.53 -25.85
N HIS A 365 0.63 32.40 -25.77
CA HIS A 365 0.75 33.49 -24.82
C HIS A 365 0.08 34.76 -25.36
N SER A 366 -0.14 35.72 -24.45
CA SER A 366 -0.59 37.14 -24.63
C SER A 366 -2.11 37.34 -24.71
N ARG A 367 -2.75 38.28 -24.00
CA ARG A 367 -2.30 39.58 -23.44
C ARG A 367 -3.44 40.24 -22.61
N ARG A 368 -3.06 41.23 -21.78
CA ARG A 368 -3.86 42.32 -21.12
C ARG A 368 -4.66 41.93 -19.86
N GLY A 369 -4.71 42.71 -18.77
CA GLY A 369 -4.20 44.05 -18.44
C GLY A 369 -5.12 44.73 -17.40
N GLY A 370 -4.55 45.51 -16.47
CA GLY A 370 -5.25 46.39 -15.49
C GLY A 370 -4.94 45.99 -14.04
N SER A 371 -4.08 46.65 -13.26
CA SER A 371 -3.95 48.08 -12.86
C SER A 371 -5.06 48.60 -11.94
N ARG A 372 -4.80 48.61 -10.62
CA ARG A 372 -4.98 49.77 -9.70
C ARG A 372 -4.64 49.41 -8.23
N ASP A 373 -3.42 49.76 -7.84
CA ASP A 373 -3.02 50.78 -6.86
C ASP A 373 -3.76 51.00 -5.50
N LYS A 374 -2.91 51.30 -4.49
CA LYS A 374 -3.08 51.94 -3.16
C LYS A 374 -3.59 51.07 -1.98
N GLY A 375 -2.95 51.00 -0.82
CA GLY A 375 -1.74 51.65 -0.28
C GLY A 375 -1.66 51.52 1.26
N GLY A 376 -0.47 51.72 1.86
CA GLY A 376 -0.27 52.03 3.30
C GLY A 376 0.55 51.01 4.11
N ARG A 377 1.88 51.16 4.29
CA ARG A 377 2.61 51.99 5.30
C ARG A 377 2.47 51.57 6.78
N ARG A 378 3.57 51.04 7.35
CA ARG A 378 4.35 51.48 8.56
C ARG A 378 5.28 50.31 8.97
N SER A 379 6.61 50.39 8.90
CA SER A 379 7.60 51.20 9.65
C SER A 379 7.82 50.77 11.11
N SER A 380 8.94 50.10 11.39
CA SER A 380 9.81 50.19 12.59
C SER A 380 10.89 49.09 12.50
N SER A 381 12.13 49.43 12.12
CA SER A 381 13.26 49.87 12.97
C SER A 381 14.04 48.71 13.63
N SER A 382 15.26 48.53 13.10
CA SER A 382 16.51 47.91 13.62
C SER A 382 16.80 48.18 15.12
N PRO A 383 17.82 47.58 15.81
CA PRO A 383 19.15 47.25 15.26
C PRO A 383 20.02 46.12 15.89
N SER A 384 21.04 45.78 15.09
CA SER A 384 22.44 45.39 15.38
C SER A 384 22.90 44.94 16.78
N ARG A 385 23.74 43.87 16.81
CA ARG A 385 25.01 43.74 17.58
C ARG A 385 25.78 42.52 17.02
N ARG A 386 26.88 42.69 16.28
CA ARG A 386 28.29 42.87 16.69
C ARG A 386 28.98 41.63 17.31
N ARG A 387 29.97 41.13 16.54
CA ARG A 387 31.39 40.81 16.88
C ARG A 387 31.75 39.59 17.75
N GLY A 388 32.78 38.87 17.27
CA GLY A 388 33.82 38.22 18.09
C GLY A 388 34.30 36.87 17.52
N ARG A 389 35.26 36.81 16.60
CA ARG A 389 36.74 36.68 16.78
C ARG A 389 37.23 35.40 17.51
N SER A 390 38.12 34.71 16.77
CA SER A 390 39.45 34.17 17.17
C SER A 390 39.63 32.73 17.68
N ARG A 391 40.41 31.98 16.89
CA ARG A 391 41.72 31.34 17.22
C ARG A 391 41.81 30.47 18.49
N ARG A 392 42.23 29.20 18.35
CA ARG A 392 43.64 28.73 18.60
C ARG A 392 43.77 27.19 18.66
N ARG A 393 44.88 26.73 18.04
CA ARG A 393 45.87 25.69 18.46
C ARG A 393 45.38 24.26 18.74
N ARG A 394 45.84 23.29 17.93
CA ARG A 394 47.09 22.50 18.11
C ARG A 394 47.21 21.86 19.50
N ARG A 395 47.10 20.54 19.56
CA ARG A 395 48.07 19.66 20.24
C ARG A 395 47.94 18.22 19.73
N SER A 396 48.98 17.81 19.03
CA SER A 396 49.44 16.43 18.91
C SER A 396 49.94 15.95 20.27
N ARG A 397 49.62 14.71 20.64
CA ARG A 397 50.40 13.93 21.60
C ARG A 397 50.29 12.44 21.28
N SER A 398 51.42 11.91 20.86
CA SER A 398 51.82 10.51 20.84
C SER A 398 52.18 10.05 22.26
N GLU A 399 51.85 8.81 22.61
CA GLU A 399 52.46 7.90 23.62
C GLU A 399 51.52 6.68 23.69
N SER A 400 51.82 5.57 23.02
CA SER A 400 52.69 4.45 23.42
C SER A 400 52.15 3.59 24.57
N SER A 401 51.87 2.33 24.20
CA SER A 401 52.13 1.07 24.94
C SER A 401 51.41 0.73 26.25
N ASP A 402 50.80 -0.46 26.17
CA ASP A 402 50.86 -1.57 27.13
C ASP A 402 49.69 -1.88 28.09
N SER A 403 49.43 -3.20 28.10
CA SER A 403 48.90 -4.04 29.19
C SER A 403 47.38 -4.21 29.30
N SER A 404 46.93 -5.30 28.67
CA SER A 404 46.33 -6.45 29.34
C SER A 404 45.56 -6.20 30.65
N SER A 405 44.23 -6.22 30.60
CA SER A 405 43.42 -6.74 31.72
C SER A 405 42.01 -7.14 31.29
N SER A 406 41.80 -8.45 31.35
CA SER A 406 40.55 -9.17 31.17
C SER A 406 39.52 -8.74 32.21
N ARG A 407 38.46 -8.04 31.80
CA ARG A 407 37.23 -7.91 32.60
C ARG A 407 35.99 -8.04 31.74
N SER A 408 35.43 -9.24 31.76
CA SER A 408 34.09 -9.60 31.32
C SER A 408 33.06 -8.68 31.99
N ARG A 409 32.53 -7.71 31.23
CA ARG A 409 31.34 -6.94 31.60
C ARG A 409 30.18 -7.38 30.74
N SER A 410 29.29 -8.12 31.39
CA SER A 410 27.95 -8.48 30.91
C SER A 410 27.22 -7.23 30.43
N ARG A 411 27.00 -7.14 29.12
CA ARG A 411 26.18 -6.09 28.49
C ARG A 411 24.72 -6.35 28.82
N ARG A 412 24.21 -5.70 29.86
CA ARG A 412 22.76 -5.46 30.02
C ARG A 412 22.31 -4.58 28.84
N LYS A 413 21.59 -5.21 27.92
CA LYS A 413 20.88 -4.58 26.80
C LYS A 413 19.75 -3.75 27.42
N ALA A 414 19.93 -2.44 27.49
CA ALA A 414 18.91 -1.52 27.94
C ALA A 414 17.73 -1.57 26.94
N ALA A 415 16.57 -1.99 27.42
CA ALA A 415 15.30 -1.82 26.73
C ALA A 415 15.07 -0.32 26.52
N ARG A 416 14.94 0.10 25.26
CA ARG A 416 14.46 1.44 24.91
C ARG A 416 12.95 1.49 25.15
N PRO A 417 12.41 2.55 25.78
CA PRO A 417 10.98 2.68 25.98
C PRO A 417 10.30 3.07 24.66
N GLU A 418 9.36 2.25 24.23
CA GLU A 418 8.53 2.37 23.02
C GLU A 418 7.36 3.36 23.21
N ALA A 419 7.38 4.17 24.26
CA ALA A 419 6.25 5.01 24.68
C ALA A 419 6.14 6.36 23.94
N ALA A 420 7.02 6.67 22.99
CA ALA A 420 7.07 8.00 22.33
C ALA A 420 6.43 8.04 20.93
N ARG A 421 5.73 6.98 20.49
CA ARG A 421 5.16 6.90 19.13
C ARG A 421 3.66 7.18 19.04
N GLU A 422 2.96 7.41 20.17
CA GLU A 422 1.50 7.60 20.20
C GLU A 422 1.02 9.07 20.10
N GLU A 423 1.85 10.09 20.26
CA GLU A 423 1.36 11.50 20.33
C GLU A 423 1.22 12.27 19.01
N LEU A 424 1.42 11.64 17.84
CA LEU A 424 1.47 12.37 16.55
C LEU A 424 0.22 12.26 15.65
N TRP A 425 -0.88 11.66 16.10
CA TRP A 425 -2.05 11.40 15.23
C TRP A 425 -3.40 11.99 15.70
N ALA A 426 -3.39 13.03 16.54
CA ALA A 426 -4.60 13.78 16.95
C ALA A 426 -4.96 14.96 16.02
N GLY A 427 -4.47 14.97 14.78
CA GLY A 427 -4.60 16.08 13.83
C GLY A 427 -5.55 15.83 12.66
N GLY A 428 -6.82 15.51 12.92
CA GLY A 428 -7.83 15.36 11.87
C GLY A 428 -9.23 15.66 12.38
N ARG A 429 -9.63 16.94 12.36
CA ARG A 429 -10.96 17.40 12.76
C ARG A 429 -11.97 17.17 11.64
N ALA A 430 -12.96 16.33 11.89
CA ALA A 430 -14.33 16.54 11.43
C ALA A 430 -15.19 16.69 12.70
N GLY A 431 -16.06 17.70 12.73
CA GLY A 431 -16.77 18.13 13.94
C GLY A 431 -17.70 17.06 14.48
N THR A 432 -17.22 16.28 15.45
CA THR A 432 -18.11 15.57 16.37
C THR A 432 -18.68 16.58 17.36
N SER A 433 -20.00 16.60 17.49
CA SER A 433 -20.70 17.42 18.48
C SER A 433 -20.11 17.14 19.86
N LYS A 434 -19.63 18.19 20.55
CA LYS A 434 -19.14 18.10 21.94
C LYS A 434 -20.13 17.40 22.86
N ALA A 435 -21.42 17.44 22.55
CA ALA A 435 -22.46 16.75 23.30
C ALA A 435 -22.38 15.22 23.20
N ALA A 436 -22.08 14.67 22.02
CA ALA A 436 -21.96 13.22 21.82
C ALA A 436 -20.74 12.64 22.54
N VAL A 437 -19.61 13.35 22.49
CA VAL A 437 -18.40 12.98 23.24
C VAL A 437 -18.67 13.08 24.75
N SER A 438 -19.35 14.13 25.22
CA SER A 438 -19.69 14.29 26.63
C SER A 438 -20.66 13.21 27.15
N ALA A 439 -21.64 12.80 26.33
CA ALA A 439 -22.59 11.73 26.69
C ALA A 439 -21.90 10.36 26.77
N ALA A 440 -21.02 10.03 25.81
CA ALA A 440 -20.25 8.79 25.83
C ALA A 440 -19.27 8.73 27.02
N THR A 441 -18.66 9.87 27.38
CA THR A 441 -17.74 9.95 28.53
C THR A 441 -18.51 9.78 29.85
N TRP A 442 -19.71 10.37 29.96
CA TRP A 442 -20.58 10.23 31.13
C TRP A 442 -21.09 8.79 31.31
N LEU A 443 -21.52 8.12 30.23
CA LEU A 443 -21.97 6.72 30.28
C LEU A 443 -20.85 5.76 30.73
N LEU A 444 -19.61 5.98 30.26
CA LEU A 444 -18.44 5.22 30.71
C LEU A 444 -18.15 5.43 32.20
N GLU A 445 -18.30 6.66 32.70
CA GLU A 445 -18.12 6.97 34.13
C GLU A 445 -19.20 6.33 35.02
N GLN A 446 -20.43 6.12 34.51
CA GLN A 446 -21.47 5.42 35.25
C GLN A 446 -21.26 3.90 35.29
N LEU A 447 -20.79 3.31 34.18
CA LEU A 447 -20.45 1.89 34.10
C LEU A 447 -19.26 1.53 35.01
N GLU A 448 -18.22 2.36 35.05
CA GLU A 448 -17.07 2.16 35.95
C GLU A 448 -17.43 2.31 37.44
N ARG A 449 -18.55 2.98 37.75
CA ARG A 449 -19.07 3.13 39.12
C ARG A 449 -20.01 2.01 39.57
N GLY A 450 -20.25 0.99 38.73
CA GLY A 450 -21.14 -0.12 39.06
C GLY A 450 -22.59 0.30 39.35
N LYS A 451 -23.00 1.49 38.91
CA LYS A 451 -24.39 1.97 39.06
C LYS A 451 -25.18 1.47 37.86
N GLY A 452 -26.03 0.47 38.09
CA GLY A 452 -27.02 0.03 37.10
C GLY A 452 -27.93 1.20 36.66
N PRO A 453 -28.53 1.10 35.46
CA PRO A 453 -29.33 2.19 34.90
C PRO A 453 -30.47 2.58 35.85
N PRO A 454 -30.78 3.88 36.00
CA PRO A 454 -31.91 4.30 36.81
C PRO A 454 -33.19 3.70 36.23
N SER A 455 -33.96 3.02 37.10
CA SER A 455 -35.31 2.57 36.78
C SER A 455 -36.12 3.76 36.28
N ALA A 456 -36.54 3.71 35.02
CA ALA A 456 -37.37 4.74 34.41
C ALA A 456 -38.74 4.77 35.11
N LYS A 457 -39.12 5.96 35.58
CA LYS A 457 -40.51 6.37 35.80
C LYS A 457 -40.89 7.39 34.74
#